data_AF-A0A3R6D782-F1
#
_entry.id   AF-A0A3R6D782-F1
#
_cell.length_a   1.000
_cell.length_b   1.000
_cell.length_c   1.000
_cell.angle_alpha   90.00
_cell.angle_beta   90.00
_cell.angle_gamma   90.00
#
_symmetry.space_group_name_H-M   'P 1'
#
loop_
_entity.id
_entity.type
_entity.pdbx_description
1 polymer ?
#
loop_
_entity_poly.entity_id
_entity_poly.type
_entity_poly.pdbx_seq_one_letter_code
_entity_poly.pdbx_strand_id
1 'polypeptide(L)'
;MLEAHREYQDYVATGVMTLRVFALQFLDGHHYAENDNAADKNIHRKALGAIGILLLERTDLVKQFFTRSSLEAPDIDKVIFLVYTERRDDGKQNPGTSGTASANRVQEQRLSCAIRAEDMPLLADCLVLDDDCVTFHGFSF
;
A
#
# COMPACT_ATOMS: atom_id res chain seq x y z
N MET A 1 8.67 5.68 2.32
CA MET A 1 8.87 5.39 0.88
C MET A 1 10.31 5.67 0.45
N LEU A 2 10.79 6.92 0.54
CA LEU A 2 12.19 7.25 0.23
C LEU A 2 13.20 6.43 1.05
N GLU A 3 12.95 6.28 2.35
CA GLU A 3 13.78 5.45 3.23
C GLU A 3 13.83 3.98 2.79
N ALA A 4 12.68 3.37 2.52
CA ALA A 4 12.59 2.02 1.98
C ALA A 4 13.33 1.87 0.64
N HIS A 5 13.27 2.89 -0.24
CA HIS A 5 13.99 2.89 -1.50
C HIS A 5 15.50 2.95 -1.30
N ARG A 6 15.98 3.84 -0.42
CA ARG A 6 17.40 3.97 -0.07
C ARG A 6 17.95 2.65 0.47
N GLU A 7 17.31 2.06 1.47
CA GLU A 7 17.78 0.79 2.04
C GLU A 7 17.64 -0.38 1.07
N TYR A 8 16.64 -0.36 0.18
CA TYR A 8 16.57 -1.34 -0.90
C TYR A 8 17.80 -1.27 -1.80
N GLN A 9 18.30 -0.07 -2.14
CA GLN A 9 19.54 0.07 -2.92
C GLN A 9 20.71 -0.57 -2.18
N ASP A 10 20.83 -0.32 -0.88
CA ASP A 10 21.97 -0.76 -0.09
C ASP A 10 22.00 -2.28 0.13
N TYR A 11 20.83 -2.91 0.31
CA TYR A 11 20.76 -4.33 0.68
C TYR A 11 20.25 -5.26 -0.41
N VAL A 12 19.22 -4.86 -1.16
CA VAL A 12 18.58 -5.75 -2.14
C VAL A 12 19.25 -5.62 -3.51
N ALA A 13 19.49 -4.39 -3.97
CA ALA A 13 20.11 -4.17 -5.28
C ALA A 13 21.57 -4.67 -5.33
N THR A 14 22.28 -4.63 -4.21
CA THR A 14 23.64 -5.17 -4.05
C THR A 14 23.67 -6.69 -3.86
N GLY A 15 22.51 -7.33 -3.66
CA GLY A 15 22.41 -8.78 -3.44
C GLY A 15 22.78 -9.24 -2.02
N VAL A 16 22.94 -8.33 -1.07
CA VAL A 16 23.17 -8.65 0.35
C VAL A 16 21.96 -9.39 0.95
N MET A 17 20.75 -9.02 0.52
CA MET A 17 19.51 -9.57 1.05
C MET A 17 18.45 -9.79 -0.03
N THR A 18 17.62 -10.82 0.14
CA THR A 18 16.44 -11.02 -0.72
C THR A 18 15.36 -9.99 -0.40
N LEU A 19 14.56 -9.59 -1.39
CA LEU A 19 13.43 -8.64 -1.20
C LEU A 19 12.51 -9.05 -0.05
N ARG A 20 12.19 -10.33 0.08
CA ARG A 20 11.28 -10.83 1.14
C ARG A 20 11.88 -10.63 2.54
N VAL A 21 13.16 -10.95 2.73
CA VAL A 21 13.80 -10.79 4.04
C VAL A 21 13.95 -9.30 4.38
N PHE A 22 14.34 -8.48 3.38
CA PHE A 22 14.41 -7.03 3.52
C PHE A 22 13.07 -6.45 3.95
N ALA A 23 11.98 -6.82 3.29
CA ALA A 23 10.65 -6.33 3.61
C ALA A 23 10.25 -6.64 5.06
N LEU A 24 10.49 -7.87 5.53
CA LEU A 24 10.17 -8.25 6.89
C LEU A 24 10.98 -7.47 7.92
N GLN A 25 12.29 -7.33 7.71
CA GLN A 25 13.15 -6.58 8.64
C GLN A 25 12.89 -5.09 8.62
N PHE A 26 12.64 -4.52 7.43
CA PHE A 26 12.29 -3.12 7.28
C PHE A 26 11.01 -2.80 8.06
N LEU A 27 9.95 -3.59 7.88
CA LEU A 27 8.67 -3.39 8.57
C LEU A 27 8.80 -3.57 10.09
N ASP A 28 9.57 -4.56 10.53
CA ASP A 28 9.80 -4.82 11.96
C ASP A 28 10.61 -3.70 12.62
N GLY A 29 11.64 -3.17 11.93
CA GLY A 29 12.49 -2.10 12.45
C GLY A 29 11.81 -0.73 12.53
N HIS A 30 10.68 -0.52 11.85
CA HIS A 30 9.97 0.75 11.86
C HIS A 30 8.90 0.78 12.95
N HIS A 31 9.35 1.06 14.17
CA HIS A 31 8.49 1.40 15.29
C HIS A 31 8.38 2.92 15.44
N TYR A 32 7.15 3.41 15.54
CA TYR A 32 6.89 4.83 15.78
C TYR A 32 7.33 5.21 17.21
N ALA A 33 8.40 5.99 17.34
CA ALA A 33 9.05 6.26 18.62
C ALA A 33 8.66 7.62 19.26
N GLU A 34 7.93 8.51 18.59
CA GLU A 34 7.71 9.87 19.10
C GLU A 34 6.28 10.38 18.97
N ASN A 35 5.75 10.90 20.08
CA ASN A 35 4.54 11.70 20.26
C ASN A 35 3.21 10.94 20.47
N ASP A 36 2.41 11.40 21.44
CA ASP A 36 1.10 10.84 21.80
C ASP A 36 -0.03 11.22 20.85
N ASN A 37 0.29 11.84 19.71
CA ASN A 37 -0.69 12.18 18.69
C ASN A 37 -1.17 10.91 17.94
N ALA A 38 -2.43 10.53 18.15
CA ALA A 38 -3.06 9.42 17.47
C ALA A 38 -3.11 9.60 15.94
N ALA A 39 -3.23 10.83 15.45
CA ALA A 39 -3.29 11.11 14.02
C ALA A 39 -1.97 10.75 13.33
N ASP A 40 -0.84 11.15 13.90
CA ASP A 40 0.49 10.88 13.33
C ASP A 40 0.84 9.39 13.41
N LYS A 41 0.47 8.72 14.51
CA LYS A 41 0.56 7.25 14.64
C LYS A 41 -0.21 6.53 13.53
N ASN A 42 -1.43 7.01 13.22
CA ASN A 42 -2.25 6.42 12.16
C ASN A 42 -1.67 6.68 10.77
N ILE A 43 -1.17 7.89 10.51
CA ILE A 43 -0.49 8.23 9.25
C ILE A 43 0.73 7.32 9.05
N HIS A 44 1.55 7.15 10.09
CA HIS A 44 2.71 6.27 10.04
C HIS A 44 2.31 4.80 9.77
N ARG A 45 1.29 4.29 10.47
CA ARG A 45 0.79 2.93 10.25
C ARG A 45 0.25 2.73 8.83
N LYS A 46 -0.48 3.71 8.29
CA LYS A 46 -0.95 3.70 6.90
C LYS A 46 0.21 3.70 5.91
N ALA A 47 1.24 4.50 6.16
CA ALA A 47 2.44 4.53 5.34
C ALA A 47 3.19 3.19 5.35
N LEU A 48 3.36 2.57 6.52
CA LEU A 48 3.96 1.24 6.64
C LEU A 48 3.11 0.16 5.97
N GLY A 49 1.79 0.23 6.08
CA GLY A 49 0.89 -0.69 5.37
C GLY A 49 1.08 -0.63 3.86
N ALA A 50 1.13 0.59 3.28
CA ALA A 50 1.37 0.76 1.84
C ALA A 50 2.75 0.24 1.41
N ILE A 51 3.80 0.46 2.23
CA ILE A 51 5.14 -0.08 1.96
C ILE A 51 5.13 -1.62 2.05
N GLY A 52 4.41 -2.19 3.02
CA GLY A 52 4.27 -3.64 3.16
C GLY A 52 3.66 -4.28 1.92
N ILE A 53 2.53 -3.74 1.44
CA ILE A 53 1.89 -4.20 0.19
C ILE A 53 2.85 -4.04 -0.99
N LEU A 54 3.54 -2.90 -1.10
CA LEU A 54 4.51 -2.67 -2.16
C LEU A 54 5.59 -3.75 -2.20
N LEU A 55 6.25 -4.00 -1.05
CA LEU A 55 7.41 -4.87 -0.99
C LEU A 55 7.06 -6.36 -1.06
N LEU A 56 5.91 -6.77 -0.51
CA LEU A 56 5.53 -8.17 -0.38
C LEU A 56 4.60 -8.66 -1.50
N GLU A 57 3.75 -7.78 -2.02
CA GLU A 57 2.66 -8.18 -2.93
C GLU A 57 2.86 -7.59 -4.33
N ARG A 58 3.38 -6.37 -4.44
CA ARG A 58 3.56 -5.65 -5.71
C ARG A 58 5.01 -5.63 -6.20
N THR A 59 5.58 -6.83 -6.37
CA THR A 59 6.95 -6.99 -6.90
C THR A 59 7.15 -6.42 -8.31
N ASP A 60 6.07 -6.24 -9.07
CA ASP A 60 6.07 -5.52 -10.35
C ASP A 60 6.48 -4.06 -10.18
N LEU A 61 5.91 -3.36 -9.19
CA LEU A 61 6.23 -1.97 -8.89
C LEU A 61 7.63 -1.82 -8.29
N VAL A 62 8.06 -2.76 -7.46
CA VAL A 62 9.45 -2.79 -6.95
C VAL A 62 10.43 -2.87 -8.12
N LYS A 63 10.20 -3.78 -9.08
CA LYS A 63 11.04 -3.88 -10.28
C LYS A 63 11.02 -2.62 -11.13
N GLN A 64 9.89 -1.91 -11.18
CA GLN A 64 9.75 -0.73 -12.00
C GLN A 64 10.39 0.54 -11.41
N PHE A 65 10.24 0.73 -10.11
CA PHE A 65 10.60 1.97 -9.42
C PHE A 65 11.81 1.82 -8.52
N PHE A 66 11.94 0.70 -7.81
CA PHE A 66 13.03 0.50 -6.84
C PHE A 66 14.31 -0.02 -7.50
N THR A 67 14.29 -0.49 -8.75
CA THR A 67 15.52 -0.77 -9.48
C THR A 67 16.22 0.49 -9.99
N ARG A 68 15.53 1.64 -10.00
CA ARG A 68 16.10 2.93 -10.35
C ARG A 68 16.95 3.45 -9.19
N SER A 69 18.06 4.09 -9.49
CA SER A 69 18.97 4.67 -8.49
C SER A 69 18.39 5.87 -7.74
N SER A 70 17.39 6.54 -8.30
CA SER A 70 16.65 7.64 -7.66
C SER A 70 15.15 7.40 -7.75
N LEU A 71 14.41 7.90 -6.76
CA LEU A 71 12.96 7.93 -6.71
C LEU A 71 12.50 9.38 -6.46
N GLU A 72 11.89 9.98 -7.47
CA GLU A 72 11.46 11.38 -7.40
C GLU A 72 10.06 11.50 -6.77
N ALA A 73 9.71 12.70 -6.26
CA ALA A 73 8.38 12.96 -5.70
C ALA A 73 7.18 12.48 -6.57
N PRO A 74 7.13 12.77 -7.89
CA PRO A 74 6.04 12.26 -8.74
C PRO A 74 6.02 10.74 -8.87
N ASP A 75 7.17 10.07 -8.76
CA ASP A 75 7.22 8.60 -8.75
C ASP A 75 6.62 8.05 -7.45
N ILE A 76 6.85 8.71 -6.32
CA ILE A 76 6.27 8.32 -5.02
C ILE A 76 4.75 8.38 -5.08
N ASP A 77 4.19 9.50 -5.54
CA ASP A 77 2.74 9.68 -5.68
C ASP A 77 2.15 8.62 -6.61
N LYS A 78 2.84 8.32 -7.72
CA LYS A 78 2.42 7.29 -8.67
C LYS A 78 2.45 5.89 -8.03
N VAL A 79 3.50 5.53 -7.29
CA VAL A 79 3.58 4.23 -6.62
C VAL A 79 2.48 4.10 -5.58
N ILE A 80 2.25 5.12 -4.76
CA ILE A 80 1.19 5.14 -3.76
C ILE A 80 -0.17 4.91 -4.43
N PHE A 81 -0.46 5.66 -5.50
CA PHE A 81 -1.70 5.48 -6.27
C PHE A 81 -1.86 4.06 -6.81
N LEU A 82 -0.81 3.48 -7.40
CA LEU A 82 -0.84 2.14 -7.98
C LEU A 82 -0.98 1.04 -6.91
N VAL A 83 -0.41 1.23 -5.73
CA VAL A 83 -0.59 0.33 -4.58
C VAL A 83 -2.05 0.34 -4.12
N TYR A 84 -2.62 1.52 -3.88
CA TYR A 84 -3.99 1.62 -3.34
C TYR A 84 -5.10 1.25 -4.34
N THR A 85 -4.87 1.46 -5.63
CA THR A 85 -5.89 1.16 -6.65
C THR A 85 -5.77 -0.26 -7.21
N GLU A 86 -4.76 -1.02 -6.79
CA GLU A 86 -4.38 -2.32 -7.35
C GLU A 86 -4.23 -2.31 -8.88
N ARG A 87 -4.11 -1.13 -9.49
CA ARG A 87 -3.91 -1.02 -10.93
C ARG A 87 -2.52 -1.52 -11.27
N ARG A 88 -2.46 -2.33 -12.32
CA ARG A 88 -1.19 -2.65 -12.99
C ARG A 88 -0.75 -1.40 -13.73
N ASP A 89 0.53 -1.10 -13.73
CA ASP A 89 1.04 -0.06 -14.61
C ASP A 89 0.83 -0.56 -16.05
N ASP A 90 0.01 0.16 -16.81
CA ASP A 90 -0.22 -0.09 -18.22
C ASP A 90 1.03 0.32 -19.00
N GLY A 91 2.13 -0.41 -18.79
CA GLY A 91 3.38 -0.19 -19.48
C GLY A 91 3.09 -0.10 -20.98
N LYS A 92 3.50 1.02 -21.59
CA LYS A 92 3.37 1.40 -23.00
C LYS A 92 3.19 0.16 -23.89
N GLN A 93 1.93 -0.15 -24.23
CA GLN A 93 1.63 -1.25 -25.15
C GLN A 93 2.31 -0.92 -26.48
N ASN A 94 3.26 -1.76 -26.91
CA ASN A 94 3.74 -1.69 -28.28
C ASN A 94 2.56 -2.02 -29.21
N PRO A 95 2.21 -1.14 -30.17
CA PRO A 95 1.09 -1.38 -31.06
C PRO A 95 1.54 -2.37 -32.12
N GLY A 96 1.35 -3.66 -31.86
CA GLY A 96 1.78 -4.68 -32.80
C GLY A 96 1.59 -6.08 -32.27
N THR A 97 0.35 -6.50 -32.11
CA THR A 97 -0.19 -7.80 -32.57
C THR A 97 -1.63 -7.87 -32.10
N SER A 98 -2.56 -7.60 -33.03
CA SER A 98 -3.96 -7.98 -32.89
C SER A 98 -4.05 -9.50 -33.00
N GLY A 99 -4.68 -10.14 -32.01
CA GLY A 99 -4.81 -11.60 -31.94
C GLY A 99 -5.77 -12.04 -30.84
N THR A 100 -7.07 -11.88 -31.11
CA THR A 100 -8.20 -12.70 -30.63
C THR A 100 -8.30 -13.10 -29.14
N ALA A 101 -9.27 -12.46 -28.47
CA ALA A 101 -10.21 -13.03 -27.51
C ALA A 101 -9.71 -14.08 -26.48
N SER A 102 -9.57 -13.65 -25.24
CA SER A 102 -10.00 -14.44 -24.09
C SER A 102 -10.66 -13.51 -23.07
N ALA A 103 -11.97 -13.33 -23.25
CA ALA A 103 -12.83 -12.91 -22.16
C ALA A 103 -12.86 -14.06 -21.15
N ASN A 104 -12.02 -14.00 -20.12
CA ASN A 104 -12.19 -14.86 -18.96
C ASN A 104 -11.63 -14.22 -17.68
N ARG A 105 -12.59 -13.88 -16.82
CA ARG A 105 -12.50 -13.70 -15.36
C ARG A 105 -11.41 -12.74 -14.86
N VAL A 106 -11.72 -11.45 -14.97
CA VAL A 106 -11.54 -10.57 -13.81
C VAL A 106 -12.55 -11.05 -12.77
N GLN A 107 -12.17 -12.05 -11.98
CA GLN A 107 -12.85 -12.28 -10.72
C GLN A 107 -12.39 -11.10 -9.86
N GLU A 108 -13.18 -10.02 -9.85
CA GLU A 108 -13.04 -8.95 -8.86
C GLU A 108 -12.90 -9.65 -7.51
N GLN A 109 -11.69 -9.65 -6.97
CA GLN A 109 -11.49 -9.98 -5.57
C GLN A 109 -12.05 -8.80 -4.80
N ARG A 110 -13.39 -8.75 -4.73
CA ARG A 110 -14.11 -7.91 -3.79
C ARG A 110 -13.60 -8.38 -2.43
N LEU A 111 -12.70 -7.61 -1.84
CA LEU A 111 -12.39 -7.70 -0.42
C LEU A 111 -13.68 -7.32 0.31
N SER A 112 -14.63 -8.25 0.37
CA SER A 112 -15.88 -8.12 1.11
C SER A 112 -15.57 -8.33 2.58
N CYS A 113 -14.76 -7.45 3.15
CA CYS A 113 -14.67 -7.28 4.58
C CYS A 113 -15.92 -6.50 4.99
N ALA A 114 -17.06 -7.19 5.06
CA ALA A 114 -18.23 -6.62 5.70
C ALA A 114 -17.90 -6.54 7.19
N ILE A 115 -17.68 -5.32 7.69
CA ILE A 115 -17.53 -5.04 9.12
C ILE A 115 -18.78 -5.59 9.80
N ARG A 116 -18.62 -6.60 10.66
CA ARG A 116 -19.76 -7.19 11.37
C ARG A 116 -20.15 -6.24 12.50
N ALA A 117 -21.39 -6.30 12.95
CA ALA A 117 -21.85 -5.49 14.09
C ALA A 117 -21.01 -5.75 15.37
N GLU A 118 -20.35 -6.90 15.42
CA GLU A 118 -19.42 -7.37 16.45
C GLU A 118 -18.09 -6.61 16.45
N ASP A 119 -17.67 -6.09 15.29
CA ASP A 119 -16.44 -5.33 15.10
C ASP A 119 -16.66 -3.83 15.37
N MET A 120 -17.93 -3.40 15.47
CA MET A 120 -18.35 -2.01 15.70
C MET A 120 -17.89 -1.44 17.06
N PRO A 121 -17.89 -2.18 18.19
CA PRO A 121 -17.38 -1.69 19.46
C PRO A 121 -15.86 -1.40 19.43
N LEU A 122 -15.09 -2.19 18.67
CA LEU A 122 -13.63 -2.01 18.54
C LEU A 122 -13.29 -0.75 17.70
N LEU A 123 -14.21 -0.31 16.84
CA LEU A 123 -14.12 0.95 16.10
C LEU A 123 -14.62 2.16 16.93
N ALA A 124 -15.55 1.94 17.85
CA ALA A 124 -16.08 2.99 18.73
C ALA A 124 -15.00 3.54 19.69
N ASP A 125 -14.06 2.70 20.12
CA ASP A 125 -12.91 3.12 20.94
C ASP A 125 -11.94 4.05 20.20
N CYS A 126 -12.03 4.15 18.86
CA CYS A 126 -11.27 5.13 18.08
C CYS A 126 -12.01 6.48 17.93
N LEU A 127 -13.27 6.60 18.36
CA LEU A 127 -14.11 7.79 18.18
C LEU A 127 -14.36 8.56 19.50
N VAL A 128 -13.82 8.11 20.62
CA VAL A 128 -13.97 8.84 21.89
C VAL A 128 -12.88 9.88 22.04
N LEU A 129 -12.93 10.93 21.21
CA LEU A 129 -12.56 12.31 21.54
C LEU A 129 -13.23 13.22 20.50
N ASP A 130 -14.54 13.41 20.64
CA ASP A 130 -15.16 14.71 20.87
C ASP A 130 -16.67 14.57 20.74
N ASP A 131 -17.34 15.30 21.63
CA ASP A 131 -18.79 15.35 21.84
C ASP A 131 -19.46 15.94 20.59
N ASP A 132 -19.93 15.10 19.64
CA ASP A 132 -21.06 15.44 18.77
C ASP A 132 -21.52 14.25 17.91
N CYS A 133 -22.74 13.79 18.19
CA CYS A 133 -23.41 12.68 17.56
C CYS A 133 -23.90 13.07 16.15
N VAL A 134 -23.21 12.63 15.08
CA VAL A 134 -23.72 12.78 13.71
C VAL A 134 -24.38 11.47 13.24
N THR A 135 -25.71 11.53 13.12
CA THR A 135 -26.59 10.51 12.55
C THR A 135 -26.19 10.18 11.10
N PHE A 136 -25.73 8.95 10.87
CA PHE A 136 -25.40 8.47 9.51
C PHE A 136 -26.70 8.09 8.78
N HIS A 137 -27.26 9.00 7.99
CA HIS A 137 -28.34 8.67 7.05
C HIS A 137 -27.76 8.00 5.81
N GLY A 138 -28.31 6.84 5.46
CA GLY A 138 -27.72 5.86 4.54
C GLY A 138 -27.57 6.27 3.08
N PHE A 139 -26.59 5.62 2.43
CA PHE A 139 -26.47 5.51 0.98
C PHE A 139 -27.13 4.20 0.53
N SER A 140 -28.14 4.31 -0.33
CA SER A 140 -28.62 3.22 -1.20
C SER A 140 -27.85 3.28 -2.52
N PHE A 141 -27.63 2.09 -3.10
CA PHE A 141 -26.81 1.74 -4.27
C PHE A 141 -26.83 2.70 -5.46
#